data_AF-C7MS90-F1
#
_entry.id   AF-C7MS90-F1
#
_cell.length_a   1.000
_cell.length_b   1.000
_cell.length_c   1.000
_cell.angle_alpha   90.00
_cell.angle_beta   90.00
_cell.angle_gamma   90.00
#
_symmetry.space_group_name_H-M   'P 1'
#
loop_
_entity.id
_entity.type
_entity.pdbx_description
1 polymer ?
#
loop_
_entity_poly.entity_id
_entity_poly.type
_entity_poly.pdbx_seq_one_letter_code
_entity_poly.pdbx_strand_id
1 'polypeptide(L)'
;MSCRADLRAFLRTLDTETLADLVCEQADRDPDLRRRLVERAVTAGFDIGSSDADTSVDGADTADSAQTDTVQLDSVLDTVQRLLDAGTSADVAPLAKRTVERIVAAVGRNDGLPAGLADQLDRAVSLYARACAAHPPPPRELAEWLTRLAFECPGWPEPCLADFADALGTEGCAHVRTIVEAALADTGVDGDRRTRVARALRLELAEITGDVDTVVSLLSEQLPRLDVSLRIVRVLRAAGRHAEAIAHAAKALGNATGTVGNQGDGRGPVVEALERVRTQQPPVDISDVERLLRQDRCDEAWKATARHEPSDVIPLYREHVERLIDSRNTRLYECAAGQLRRLRMLYRRAGASQEFTAYLTELLGRHRRKTRLLDEIRKARIALPRTVDG
;
A
#
# COMPACT_ATOMS: atom_id res chain seq x y z
N MET A 1 28.51 37.64 35.82
CA MET A 1 29.83 37.25 35.25
C MET A 1 30.42 36.04 35.99
N SER A 2 29.69 34.92 36.16
CA SER A 2 30.20 33.76 36.96
C SER A 2 30.21 32.39 36.26
N CYS A 3 29.37 32.11 35.27
CA CYS A 3 29.28 30.75 34.69
C CYS A 3 30.59 30.19 34.10
N ARG A 4 31.46 31.05 33.54
CA ARG A 4 32.74 30.62 32.97
C ARG A 4 33.79 30.30 34.05
N ALA A 5 33.72 30.97 35.19
CA ALA A 5 34.60 30.70 36.33
C ALA A 5 34.18 29.40 37.04
N ASP A 6 32.87 29.19 37.19
CA ASP A 6 32.30 27.99 37.80
C ASP A 6 32.57 26.74 36.93
N LEU A 7 32.42 26.85 35.61
CA LEU A 7 32.75 25.75 34.69
C LEU A 7 34.23 25.36 34.76
N ARG A 8 35.13 26.33 34.86
CA ARG A 8 36.57 26.05 34.96
C ARG A 8 36.95 25.44 36.32
N ALA A 9 36.22 25.77 37.38
CA ALA A 9 36.38 25.13 38.68
C ALA A 9 35.92 23.66 38.63
N PHE A 10 34.77 23.38 38.00
CA PHE A 10 34.27 22.02 37.78
C PHE A 10 35.20 21.18 36.89
N LEU A 11 35.70 21.72 35.78
CA LEU A 11 36.63 20.97 34.92
C LEU A 11 37.94 20.61 35.63
N ARG A 12 38.34 21.37 36.66
CA ARG A 12 39.52 21.04 37.48
C ARG A 12 39.27 19.94 38.51
N THR A 13 38.01 19.60 38.80
CA THR A 13 37.68 18.47 39.69
C THR A 13 37.66 17.13 38.96
N LEU A 14 37.65 17.14 37.62
CA LEU A 14 37.73 15.93 36.81
C LEU A 14 39.18 15.44 36.72
N ASP A 15 39.35 14.13 36.58
CA ASP A 15 40.64 13.51 36.32
C ASP A 15 41.12 13.78 34.89
N THR A 16 42.41 13.56 34.65
CA THR A 16 43.06 13.90 33.38
C THR A 16 42.58 13.05 32.21
N GLU A 17 42.12 11.82 32.45
CA GLU A 17 41.63 10.91 31.41
C GLU A 17 40.25 11.38 30.95
N THR A 18 39.33 11.60 31.88
CA THR A 18 37.98 12.13 31.59
C THR A 18 38.04 13.51 30.90
N LEU A 19 38.97 14.37 31.29
CA LEU A 19 39.12 15.69 30.65
C LEU A 19 39.73 15.59 29.23
N ALA A 20 40.63 14.63 29.01
CA ALA A 20 41.17 14.36 27.67
C ALA A 20 40.07 13.81 26.75
N ASP A 21 39.28 12.85 27.23
CA ASP A 21 38.17 12.26 26.47
C ASP A 21 37.15 13.32 26.07
N LEU A 22 36.75 14.19 27.00
CA LEU A 22 35.78 15.26 26.73
C LEU A 22 36.31 16.25 25.69
N VAL A 23 37.61 16.57 25.72
CA VAL A 23 38.24 17.46 24.72
C VAL A 23 38.37 16.78 23.36
N CYS A 24 38.70 15.49 23.31
CA CYS A 24 38.71 14.70 22.08
C CYS A 24 37.31 14.63 21.46
N GLU A 25 36.28 14.35 22.27
CA GLU A 25 34.88 14.29 21.84
C GLU A 25 34.35 15.64 21.30
N GLN A 26 34.89 16.77 21.78
CA GLN A 26 34.59 18.08 21.21
C GLN A 26 35.41 18.38 19.96
N ALA A 27 36.66 17.91 19.88
CA ALA A 27 37.51 18.07 18.71
C ALA A 27 36.96 17.28 17.50
N ASP A 28 36.33 16.14 17.72
CA ASP A 28 35.67 15.38 16.64
C ASP A 28 34.44 16.10 16.08
N ARG A 29 33.82 16.97 16.88
CA ARG A 29 32.66 17.79 16.46
C ARG A 29 33.04 19.12 15.83
N ASP A 30 34.24 19.63 16.09
CA ASP A 30 34.73 20.92 15.61
C ASP A 30 36.10 20.77 14.91
N PRO A 31 36.14 20.79 13.56
CA PRO A 31 37.38 20.60 12.80
C PRO A 31 38.42 21.70 13.02
N ASP A 32 37.99 22.92 13.38
CA ASP A 32 38.91 24.02 13.71
C ASP A 32 39.56 23.82 15.08
N LEU A 33 38.81 23.29 16.06
CA LEU A 33 39.36 22.90 17.35
C LEU A 33 40.36 21.75 17.20
N ARG A 34 40.02 20.72 16.41
CA ARG A 34 40.91 19.58 16.11
C ARG A 34 42.23 20.05 15.51
N ARG A 35 42.18 20.90 14.48
CA ARG A 35 43.38 21.45 13.84
C ARG A 35 44.28 22.19 14.83
N ARG A 36 43.71 23.04 15.69
CA ARG A 36 44.47 23.78 16.72
C ARG A 36 45.09 22.89 17.79
N LEU A 37 44.44 21.78 18.13
CA LEU A 37 44.96 20.80 19.09
C LEU A 37 46.12 19.99 18.48
N VAL A 38 45.99 19.57 17.23
CA VAL A 38 47.06 18.89 16.47
C VAL A 38 48.28 19.80 16.33
N GLU A 39 48.10 21.06 15.93
CA GLU A 39 49.18 22.06 15.86
C GLU A 39 49.89 22.23 17.23
N ARG A 40 49.13 22.21 18.33
CA ARG A 40 49.66 22.28 19.70
C ARG A 40 50.40 21.02 20.13
N ALA A 41 49.94 19.86 19.71
CA ALA A 41 50.57 18.59 20.04
C ALA A 41 51.91 18.43 19.29
N VAL A 42 51.94 18.80 18.01
CA VAL A 42 53.17 18.82 17.20
C VAL A 42 54.21 19.76 17.81
N THR A 43 53.80 20.95 18.24
CA THR A 43 54.70 21.90 18.93
C THR A 43 55.16 21.43 20.31
N ALA A 44 54.40 20.55 20.96
CA ALA A 44 54.78 19.90 22.21
C ALA A 44 55.60 18.60 22.01
N GLY A 45 55.94 18.25 20.77
CA GLY A 45 56.76 17.08 20.44
C GLY A 45 56.01 15.75 20.44
N PHE A 46 54.67 15.78 20.45
CA PHE A 46 53.84 14.59 20.23
C PHE A 46 53.68 14.38 18.72
N ASP A 47 54.09 13.20 18.26
CA ASP A 47 53.91 12.79 16.87
C ASP A 47 52.46 12.36 16.64
N ILE A 48 51.58 13.35 16.44
CA ILE A 48 50.22 13.13 15.95
C ILE A 48 50.30 13.19 14.43
N GLY A 49 50.76 12.07 13.86
CA GLY A 49 51.05 11.80 12.45
C GLY A 49 50.73 12.90 11.44
N SER A 50 51.78 13.53 10.90
CA SER A 50 51.75 14.03 9.53
C SER A 50 51.88 12.83 8.59
N SER A 51 50.84 12.51 7.83
CA SER A 51 50.90 11.50 6.78
C SER A 51 50.19 12.01 5.53
N ASP A 52 50.80 13.00 4.88
CA ASP A 52 50.78 13.09 3.43
C ASP A 52 51.97 12.27 2.90
N ALA A 53 51.73 11.03 2.44
CA ALA A 53 52.41 10.39 1.31
C ALA A 53 52.03 8.90 1.21
N ASP A 54 51.54 8.51 0.02
CA ASP A 54 51.68 7.20 -0.62
C ASP A 54 51.98 6.01 0.28
N THR A 55 50.93 5.30 0.68
CA THR A 55 51.02 3.85 0.81
C THR A 55 49.71 3.26 0.33
N SER A 56 49.79 2.47 -0.73
CA SER A 56 48.77 1.48 -1.07
C SER A 56 48.60 0.55 0.13
N VAL A 57 47.68 0.89 1.02
CA VAL A 57 47.19 0.06 2.12
C VAL A 57 45.68 0.24 2.16
N ASP A 58 45.02 -0.76 1.60
CA ASP A 58 43.76 -1.38 2.02
C ASP A 58 42.75 -0.52 2.83
N GLY A 59 41.57 -0.35 2.24
CA GLY A 59 40.43 0.38 2.82
C GLY A 59 39.77 -0.32 4.00
N ALA A 60 40.36 -0.20 5.20
CA ALA A 60 39.79 -0.76 6.42
C ALA A 60 39.34 0.28 7.48
N ASP A 61 39.91 1.50 7.53
CA ASP A 61 39.66 2.41 8.68
C ASP A 61 38.41 3.30 8.54
N THR A 62 37.90 3.53 7.31
CA THR A 62 36.62 4.25 7.11
C THR A 62 35.41 3.35 7.38
N ALA A 63 35.58 2.03 7.28
CA ALA A 63 34.53 1.07 7.55
C ALA A 63 34.26 0.92 9.05
N ASP A 64 35.30 0.97 9.90
CA ASP A 64 35.14 0.71 11.35
C ASP A 64 34.42 1.85 12.09
N SER A 65 34.70 3.10 11.72
CA SER A 65 34.00 4.28 12.24
C SER A 65 32.55 4.38 11.74
N ALA A 66 32.31 4.16 10.45
CA ALA A 66 30.96 4.12 9.88
C ALA A 66 30.13 2.93 10.42
N GLN A 67 30.74 1.77 10.64
CA GLN A 67 30.10 0.61 11.23
C GLN A 67 29.79 0.84 12.72
N THR A 68 30.66 1.54 13.45
CA THR A 68 30.40 1.91 14.84
C THR A 68 29.24 2.92 14.93
N ASP A 69 29.18 3.90 14.03
CA ASP A 69 28.08 4.85 13.93
C ASP A 69 26.74 4.18 13.57
N THR A 70 26.72 3.22 12.63
CA THR A 70 25.50 2.48 12.27
C THR A 70 25.01 1.58 13.40
N VAL A 71 25.91 0.90 14.10
CA VAL A 71 25.59 0.07 15.28
C VAL A 71 25.05 0.94 16.43
N GLN A 72 25.62 2.13 16.64
CA GLN A 72 25.09 3.08 17.62
C GLN A 72 23.69 3.57 17.22
N LEU A 73 23.47 3.92 15.96
CA LEU A 73 22.17 4.37 15.46
C LEU A 73 21.09 3.28 15.62
N ASP A 74 21.40 2.01 15.33
CA ASP A 74 20.47 0.90 15.52
C ASP A 74 20.05 0.72 16.98
N SER A 75 20.99 0.84 17.92
CA SER A 75 20.68 0.76 19.35
C SER A 75 19.74 1.88 19.81
N VAL A 76 19.84 3.07 19.20
CA VAL A 76 18.93 4.19 19.47
C VAL A 76 17.55 3.90 18.87
N LEU A 77 17.48 3.40 17.64
CA LEU A 77 16.21 3.02 16.99
C LEU A 77 15.50 1.90 17.77
N ASP A 78 16.22 0.90 18.27
CA ASP A 78 15.69 -0.16 19.14
C ASP A 78 15.12 0.42 20.45
N THR A 79 15.77 1.44 21.00
CA THR A 79 15.31 2.10 22.22
C THR A 79 14.06 2.95 21.96
N VAL A 80 14.05 3.74 20.89
CA VAL A 80 12.86 4.50 20.45
C VAL A 80 11.68 3.55 20.19
N GLN A 81 11.91 2.46 19.47
CA GLN A 81 10.87 1.47 19.19
C GLN A 81 10.30 0.86 20.47
N ARG A 82 11.14 0.40 21.40
CA ARG A 82 10.68 -0.15 22.69
C ARG A 82 9.85 0.87 23.49
N LEU A 83 10.26 2.14 23.51
CA LEU A 83 9.53 3.19 24.22
C LEU A 83 8.16 3.47 23.57
N LEU A 84 8.09 3.49 22.24
CA LEU A 84 6.82 3.65 21.52
C LEU A 84 5.90 2.44 21.71
N ASP A 85 6.45 1.22 21.66
CA ASP A 85 5.69 -0.03 21.85
C ASP A 85 5.16 -0.15 23.29
N ALA A 86 5.89 0.40 24.27
CA ALA A 86 5.45 0.48 25.66
C ALA A 86 4.40 1.58 25.93
N GLY A 87 4.07 2.42 24.94
CA GLY A 87 3.10 3.50 25.09
C GLY A 87 3.58 4.64 25.98
N THR A 88 4.87 4.99 25.89
CA THR A 88 5.49 6.03 26.73
C THR A 88 4.84 7.41 26.51
N SER A 89 4.62 8.17 27.59
CA SER A 89 4.06 9.54 27.54
C SER A 89 5.12 10.63 27.30
N ALA A 90 6.39 10.25 27.22
CA ALA A 90 7.48 11.17 26.92
C ALA A 90 7.58 11.39 25.41
N ASP A 91 7.89 12.63 25.04
CA ASP A 91 8.09 12.99 23.64
C ASP A 91 9.43 12.43 23.13
N VAL A 92 9.35 11.35 22.35
CA VAL A 92 10.49 10.71 21.67
C VAL A 92 10.68 11.20 20.23
N ALA A 93 9.81 12.07 19.73
CA ALA A 93 9.89 12.58 18.36
C ALA A 93 11.21 13.35 18.10
N PRO A 94 11.74 14.18 19.02
CA PRO A 94 13.04 14.84 18.83
C PRO A 94 14.20 13.85 18.67
N LEU A 95 14.17 12.74 19.41
CA LEU A 95 15.20 11.71 19.33
C LEU A 95 15.15 11.00 17.97
N ALA A 96 13.96 10.60 17.54
CA ALA A 96 13.74 9.96 16.23
C ALA A 96 14.08 10.90 15.07
N LYS A 97 13.69 12.17 15.14
CA LYS A 97 14.05 13.21 14.16
C LYS A 97 15.56 13.37 14.05
N ARG A 98 16.26 13.43 15.19
CA ARG A 98 17.72 13.57 15.23
C ARG A 98 18.43 12.34 14.66
N THR A 99 17.89 11.13 14.86
CA THR A 99 18.45 9.93 14.21
C THR A 99 18.30 9.99 12.70
N VAL A 100 17.14 10.43 12.17
CA VAL A 100 16.96 10.62 10.72
C VAL A 100 17.98 11.65 10.20
N GLU A 101 18.09 12.81 10.83
CA GLU A 101 19.01 13.88 10.41
C GLU A 101 20.49 13.45 10.47
N ARG A 102 20.87 12.61 11.44
CA ARG A 102 22.22 12.02 11.50
C ARG A 102 22.48 11.05 10.35
N ILE A 103 21.51 10.19 10.03
CA ILE A 103 21.62 9.25 8.90
C ILE A 103 21.72 10.04 7.59
N VAL A 104 20.92 11.11 7.42
CA VAL A 104 20.98 12.04 6.27
C VAL A 104 22.37 12.66 6.15
N ALA A 105 22.90 13.21 7.24
CA ALA A 105 24.20 13.85 7.26
C ALA A 105 25.36 12.87 7.00
N ALA A 106 25.22 11.60 7.38
CA ALA A 106 26.23 10.57 7.12
C ALA A 106 26.30 10.21 5.63
N VAL A 107 25.17 10.19 4.91
CA VAL A 107 25.13 9.88 3.48
C VAL A 107 25.57 11.06 2.63
N GLY A 108 25.26 12.30 3.02
CA GLY A 108 25.71 13.49 2.28
C GLY A 108 27.23 13.62 2.15
N ARG A 109 28.00 12.76 2.82
CA ARG A 109 29.47 12.66 2.74
C ARG A 109 29.98 11.51 1.86
N ASN A 110 29.12 10.56 1.48
CA ASN A 110 29.48 9.37 0.71
C ASN A 110 28.71 9.34 -0.62
N ASP A 111 29.42 9.24 -1.74
CA ASP A 111 28.80 9.03 -3.05
C ASP A 111 28.18 7.61 -3.13
N GLY A 112 26.94 7.49 -2.64
CA GLY A 112 26.11 6.28 -2.71
C GLY A 112 25.60 5.82 -1.35
N LEU A 113 24.29 5.47 -1.27
CA LEU A 113 23.75 4.81 -0.10
C LEU A 113 24.21 3.34 -0.06
N PRO A 114 24.91 2.90 1.00
CA PRO A 114 25.04 1.48 1.26
C PRO A 114 23.65 0.89 1.56
N ALA A 115 23.35 -0.30 1.03
CA ALA A 115 22.01 -0.91 1.11
C ALA A 115 21.46 -0.99 2.55
N GLY A 116 22.31 -1.30 3.55
CA GLY A 116 21.87 -1.38 4.95
C GLY A 116 21.44 -0.04 5.57
N LEU A 117 21.93 1.09 5.05
CA LEU A 117 21.60 2.41 5.56
C LEU A 117 20.26 2.92 5.02
N ALA A 118 19.84 2.47 3.83
CA ALA A 118 18.50 2.73 3.31
C ALA A 118 17.42 2.08 4.20
N ASP A 119 17.59 0.82 4.57
CA ASP A 119 16.67 0.12 5.49
C ASP A 119 16.64 0.79 6.88
N GLN A 120 17.81 1.21 7.37
CA GLN A 120 17.94 1.90 8.66
C GLN A 120 17.23 3.26 8.65
N LEU A 121 17.32 3.98 7.53
CA LEU A 121 16.59 5.22 7.33
C LEU A 121 15.08 4.99 7.27
N ASP A 122 14.62 4.04 6.46
CA ASP A 122 13.18 3.73 6.35
C ASP A 122 12.62 3.44 7.74
N ARG A 123 13.33 2.61 8.51
CA ARG A 123 13.00 2.34 9.91
C ARG A 123 12.97 3.61 10.76
N ALA A 124 13.96 4.48 10.64
CA ALA A 124 14.03 5.73 11.40
C ALA A 124 12.88 6.69 11.06
N VAL A 125 12.52 6.82 9.78
CA VAL A 125 11.40 7.65 9.30
C VAL A 125 10.07 7.08 9.80
N SER A 126 9.85 5.77 9.71
CA SER A 126 8.63 5.14 10.24
C SER A 126 8.51 5.30 11.76
N LEU A 127 9.61 5.19 12.52
CA LEU A 127 9.59 5.45 13.97
C LEU A 127 9.32 6.92 14.30
N TYR A 128 9.86 7.84 13.50
CA TYR A 128 9.55 9.27 13.65
C TYR A 128 8.08 9.56 13.35
N ALA A 129 7.49 8.97 12.30
CA ALA A 129 6.08 9.10 11.98
C ALA A 129 5.18 8.63 13.14
N ARG A 130 5.50 7.46 13.71
CA ARG A 130 4.82 6.94 14.91
C ARG A 130 4.94 7.86 16.12
N ALA A 131 6.13 8.44 16.33
CA ALA A 131 6.35 9.40 17.41
C ALA A 131 5.54 10.69 17.21
N CYS A 132 5.47 11.21 15.98
CA CYS A 132 4.64 12.35 15.62
C CYS A 132 3.14 12.05 15.78
N ALA A 133 2.68 10.84 15.51
CA ALA A 133 1.29 10.46 15.77
C ALA A 133 0.95 10.47 17.27
N ALA A 134 1.90 10.08 18.13
CA ALA A 134 1.73 10.11 19.58
C ALA A 134 1.82 11.53 20.16
N HIS A 135 2.76 12.34 19.67
CA HIS A 135 2.99 13.72 20.09
C HIS A 135 3.15 14.61 18.85
N PRO A 136 2.03 15.16 18.31
CA PRO A 136 2.07 15.91 17.06
C PRO A 136 2.92 17.18 17.15
N PRO A 137 3.96 17.33 16.31
CA PRO A 137 4.67 18.59 16.17
C PRO A 137 3.78 19.63 15.46
N PRO A 138 4.16 20.92 15.47
CA PRO A 138 3.46 21.94 14.70
C PRO A 138 3.38 21.55 13.20
N PRO A 139 2.18 21.50 12.60
CA PRO A 139 1.96 20.95 11.25
C PRO A 139 2.81 21.58 10.14
N ARG A 140 3.07 22.88 10.24
CA ARG A 140 3.88 23.61 9.25
C ARG A 140 5.35 23.21 9.29
N GLU A 141 5.94 23.09 10.48
CA GLU A 141 7.34 22.68 10.62
C GLU A 141 7.55 21.25 10.14
N LEU A 142 6.56 20.37 10.37
CA LEU A 142 6.58 19.01 9.86
C LEU A 142 6.52 18.98 8.33
N ALA A 143 5.61 19.76 7.73
CA ALA A 143 5.48 19.90 6.28
C ALA A 143 6.76 20.45 5.61
N GLU A 144 7.36 21.49 6.18
CA GLU A 144 8.64 22.04 5.73
C GLU A 144 9.78 21.02 5.87
N TRP A 145 9.79 20.25 6.96
CA TRP A 145 10.82 19.23 7.16
C TRP A 145 10.70 18.07 6.18
N LEU A 146 9.50 17.55 5.92
CA LEU A 146 9.26 16.47 4.97
C LEU A 146 9.60 16.90 3.53
N THR A 147 9.15 18.08 3.11
CA THR A 147 9.41 18.59 1.77
C THR A 147 10.90 18.88 1.55
N ARG A 148 11.58 19.47 2.53
CA ARG A 148 13.04 19.66 2.49
C ARG A 148 13.78 18.33 2.33
N LEU A 149 13.44 17.34 3.16
CA LEU A 149 14.03 16.00 3.09
C LEU A 149 13.86 15.37 1.70
N ALA A 150 12.65 15.45 1.13
CA ALA A 150 12.33 14.91 -0.18
C ALA A 150 13.10 15.61 -1.33
N PHE A 151 13.28 16.93 -1.27
CA PHE A 151 13.97 17.67 -2.33
C PHE A 151 15.50 17.60 -2.23
N GLU A 152 16.06 17.60 -1.03
CA GLU A 152 17.52 17.73 -0.83
C GLU A 152 18.27 16.41 -1.02
N CYS A 153 17.66 15.24 -0.76
CA CYS A 153 18.38 13.97 -0.71
C CYS A 153 18.19 13.11 -1.99
N PRO A 154 19.16 13.04 -2.92
CA PRO A 154 19.03 12.22 -4.14
C PRO A 154 19.17 10.73 -3.83
N GLY A 155 18.28 9.89 -4.38
CA GLY A 155 18.36 8.43 -4.26
C GLY A 155 17.88 7.86 -2.92
N TRP A 156 17.29 8.69 -2.07
CA TRP A 156 16.66 8.29 -0.82
C TRP A 156 15.24 7.77 -1.08
N PRO A 157 14.75 6.79 -0.29
CA PRO A 157 13.32 6.49 -0.26
C PRO A 157 12.57 7.78 0.09
N GLU A 158 11.63 8.16 -0.78
CA GLU A 158 10.84 9.37 -0.58
C GLU A 158 10.00 9.17 0.70
N PRO A 159 10.03 10.12 1.66
CA PRO A 159 9.29 9.95 2.90
C PRO A 159 7.79 9.88 2.57
N CYS A 160 7.16 8.75 2.92
CA CYS A 160 5.76 8.54 2.62
C CYS A 160 4.89 9.51 3.43
N LEU A 161 4.23 10.45 2.76
CA LEU A 161 3.38 11.44 3.42
C LEU A 161 2.22 10.78 4.16
N ALA A 162 1.81 9.58 3.73
CA ALA A 162 0.72 8.83 4.34
C ALA A 162 1.01 8.45 5.79
N ASP A 163 2.27 8.14 6.11
CA ASP A 163 2.69 7.81 7.48
C ASP A 163 2.56 9.01 8.43
N PHE A 164 2.62 10.23 7.89
CA PHE A 164 2.51 11.48 8.64
C PHE A 164 1.13 12.14 8.52
N ALA A 165 0.16 11.51 7.84
CA ALA A 165 -1.13 12.12 7.51
C ALA A 165 -1.88 12.63 8.76
N ASP A 166 -1.90 11.83 9.83
CA ASP A 166 -2.56 12.18 11.09
C ASP A 166 -1.88 13.38 11.78
N ALA A 167 -0.55 13.44 11.75
CA ALA A 167 0.23 14.51 12.37
C ALA A 167 0.25 15.81 11.54
N LEU A 168 0.19 15.71 10.21
CA LEU A 168 0.10 16.85 9.29
C LEU A 168 -1.27 17.52 9.34
N GLY A 169 -2.34 16.72 9.41
CA GLY A 169 -3.71 17.22 9.33
C GLY A 169 -3.97 18.07 8.07
N THR A 170 -5.07 18.82 8.07
CA THR A 170 -5.47 19.63 6.91
C THR A 170 -4.54 20.81 6.66
N GLU A 171 -4.03 21.44 7.71
CA GLU A 171 -3.13 22.60 7.62
C GLU A 171 -1.76 22.21 7.04
N GLY A 172 -1.15 21.13 7.56
CA GLY A 172 0.13 20.63 7.06
C GLY A 172 0.02 20.19 5.59
N CYS A 173 -1.01 19.43 5.24
CA CYS A 173 -1.24 19.02 3.84
C CYS A 173 -1.44 20.22 2.89
N ALA A 174 -2.12 21.28 3.34
CA ALA A 174 -2.26 22.51 2.54
C ALA A 174 -0.91 23.21 2.34
N HIS A 175 -0.05 23.24 3.36
CA HIS A 175 1.29 23.81 3.26
C HIS A 175 2.19 23.01 2.31
N VAL A 176 2.20 21.68 2.40
CA VAL A 176 2.91 20.80 1.46
C VAL A 176 2.42 21.05 0.04
N ARG A 177 1.10 21.18 -0.19
CA ARG A 177 0.54 21.50 -1.51
C ARG A 177 1.12 22.79 -2.09
N THR A 178 1.18 23.87 -1.30
CA THR A 178 1.75 25.16 -1.74
C THR A 178 3.23 25.01 -2.13
N ILE A 179 4.03 24.30 -1.33
CA ILE A 179 5.45 24.07 -1.63
C ILE A 179 5.62 23.26 -2.92
N VAL A 180 4.82 22.20 -3.08
CA VAL A 180 4.85 21.33 -4.26
C VAL A 180 4.42 22.08 -5.52
N GLU A 181 3.36 22.89 -5.47
CA GLU A 181 2.91 23.72 -6.59
C GLU A 181 3.96 24.75 -6.99
N ALA A 182 4.63 25.40 -6.02
CA ALA A 182 5.74 26.30 -6.29
C ALA A 182 6.92 25.58 -6.96
N ALA A 183 7.24 24.36 -6.50
CA ALA A 183 8.30 23.54 -7.10
C ALA A 183 7.97 23.07 -8.53
N LEU A 184 6.70 22.87 -8.87
CA LEU A 184 6.26 22.54 -10.24
C LEU A 184 6.25 23.75 -11.17
N ALA A 185 6.10 24.96 -10.64
CA ALA A 185 6.14 26.20 -11.41
C ALA A 185 7.57 26.66 -11.75
N ASP A 186 8.57 26.18 -11.00
CA ASP A 186 9.99 26.51 -11.20
C ASP A 186 10.62 25.63 -12.29
N THR A 187 10.89 26.21 -13.46
CA THR A 187 11.53 25.53 -14.61
C THR A 187 13.05 25.74 -14.64
N GLY A 188 13.71 25.66 -13.48
CA GLY A 188 15.18 25.81 -13.35
C GLY A 188 16.00 24.66 -13.97
N VAL A 189 17.34 24.78 -13.93
CA VAL A 189 18.30 23.86 -14.57
C VAL A 189 18.30 22.45 -13.94
N ASP A 190 17.98 22.32 -12.64
CA ASP A 190 17.71 21.04 -11.94
C ASP A 190 16.22 20.63 -11.98
N GLY A 191 15.45 21.28 -12.85
CA GLY A 191 13.99 21.23 -12.90
C GLY A 191 13.44 19.82 -13.07
N ASP A 192 14.10 18.92 -13.81
CA ASP A 192 13.54 17.59 -14.09
C ASP A 192 13.45 16.71 -12.84
N ARG A 193 14.49 16.71 -11.98
CA ARG A 193 14.45 15.96 -10.70
C ARG A 193 13.46 16.59 -9.74
N ARG A 194 13.54 17.90 -9.54
CA ARG A 194 12.67 18.63 -8.61
C ARG A 194 11.19 18.50 -9.00
N THR A 195 10.90 18.56 -10.30
CA THR A 195 9.57 18.33 -10.86
C THR A 195 9.10 16.90 -10.63
N ARG A 196 9.98 15.90 -10.76
CA ARG A 196 9.63 14.49 -10.52
C ARG A 196 9.22 14.24 -9.07
N VAL A 197 10.02 14.71 -8.11
CA VAL A 197 9.71 14.61 -6.67
C VAL A 197 8.43 15.38 -6.35
N ALA A 198 8.26 16.59 -6.89
CA ALA A 198 7.05 17.38 -6.69
C ALA A 198 5.80 16.68 -7.26
N ARG A 199 5.89 16.00 -8.41
CA ARG A 199 4.80 15.19 -8.95
C ARG A 199 4.47 13.99 -8.07
N ALA A 200 5.47 13.31 -7.50
CA ALA A 200 5.27 12.19 -6.57
C ALA A 200 4.56 12.65 -5.29
N LEU A 201 5.05 13.72 -4.66
CA LEU A 201 4.41 14.32 -3.47
C LEU A 201 2.99 14.81 -3.75
N ARG A 202 2.73 15.37 -4.95
CA ARG A 202 1.37 15.79 -5.36
C ARG A 202 0.42 14.59 -5.47
N LEU A 203 0.89 13.47 -5.98
CA LEU A 203 0.11 12.23 -6.07
C LEU A 203 -0.22 11.70 -4.68
N GLU A 204 0.76 11.60 -3.79
CA GLU A 204 0.55 11.14 -2.41
C GLU A 204 -0.42 12.06 -1.65
N LEU A 205 -0.27 13.38 -1.78
CA LEU A 205 -1.21 14.33 -1.19
C LEU A 205 -2.64 14.10 -1.67
N ALA A 206 -2.83 13.87 -2.97
CA ALA A 206 -4.14 13.62 -3.53
C ALA A 206 -4.75 12.30 -3.01
N GLU A 207 -3.93 11.26 -2.81
CA GLU A 207 -4.35 10.00 -2.19
C GLU A 207 -4.76 10.20 -0.72
N ILE A 208 -3.99 10.96 0.06
CA ILE A 208 -4.27 11.25 1.48
C ILE A 208 -5.54 12.10 1.63
N THR A 209 -5.70 13.14 0.80
CA THR A 209 -6.88 14.02 0.87
C THR A 209 -8.12 13.41 0.20
N GLY A 210 -7.99 12.27 -0.46
CA GLY A 210 -9.08 11.61 -1.20
C GLY A 210 -9.50 12.36 -2.47
N ASP A 211 -8.60 13.15 -3.06
CA ASP A 211 -8.85 13.85 -4.33
C ASP A 211 -8.66 12.88 -5.51
N VAL A 212 -9.73 12.14 -5.79
CA VAL A 212 -9.77 11.11 -6.83
C VAL A 212 -9.48 11.69 -8.22
N ASP A 213 -9.96 12.89 -8.53
CA ASP A 213 -9.80 13.49 -9.85
C ASP A 213 -8.34 13.85 -10.11
N THR A 214 -7.64 14.41 -9.12
CA THR A 214 -6.22 14.69 -9.22
C THR A 214 -5.39 13.41 -9.35
N VAL A 215 -5.71 12.35 -8.60
CA VAL A 215 -5.03 11.03 -8.72
C VAL A 215 -5.21 10.45 -10.13
N VAL A 216 -6.43 10.44 -10.65
CA VAL A 216 -6.74 9.92 -11.99
C VAL A 216 -6.01 10.73 -13.06
N SER A 217 -6.01 12.06 -12.96
CA SER A 217 -5.30 12.93 -13.92
C SER A 217 -3.80 12.64 -13.95
N LEU A 218 -3.14 12.63 -12.79
CA LEU A 218 -1.69 12.40 -12.69
C LEU A 218 -1.29 11.01 -13.18
N LEU A 219 -2.06 9.97 -12.83
CA LEU A 219 -1.77 8.60 -13.29
C LEU A 219 -2.08 8.42 -14.79
N SER A 220 -3.05 9.16 -15.35
CA SER A 220 -3.38 9.11 -16.78
C SER A 220 -2.33 9.78 -17.67
N GLU A 221 -1.55 10.73 -17.13
CA GLU A 221 -0.42 11.35 -17.83
C GLU A 221 0.79 10.40 -17.97
N GLN A 222 0.88 9.38 -17.11
CA GLN A 222 1.91 8.36 -17.21
C GLN A 222 1.64 7.46 -18.42
N LEU A 223 2.70 6.89 -19.03
CA LEU A 223 2.52 5.92 -20.12
C LEU A 223 1.51 4.83 -19.68
N PRO A 224 0.56 4.46 -20.55
CA PRO A 224 -0.51 3.52 -20.19
C PRO A 224 0.07 2.13 -19.97
N ARG A 225 0.49 1.87 -18.74
CA ARG A 225 0.91 0.57 -18.25
C ARG A 225 -0.25 -0.10 -17.52
N LEU A 226 -0.26 -1.43 -17.53
CA LEU A 226 -1.34 -2.22 -16.95
C LEU A 226 -1.44 -2.01 -15.43
N ASP A 227 -0.31 -1.93 -14.74
CA ASP A 227 -0.20 -1.64 -13.30
C ASP A 227 -0.77 -0.26 -12.94
N VAL A 228 -0.42 0.79 -13.68
CA VAL A 228 -0.96 2.15 -13.50
C VAL A 228 -2.46 2.19 -13.73
N SER A 229 -2.93 1.51 -14.78
CA SER A 229 -4.36 1.42 -15.09
C SER A 229 -5.14 0.68 -14.02
N LEU A 230 -4.57 -0.38 -13.44
CA LEU A 230 -5.17 -1.10 -12.31
C LEU A 230 -5.19 -0.25 -11.04
N ARG A 231 -4.16 0.58 -10.79
CA ARG A 231 -4.16 1.55 -9.68
C ARG A 231 -5.32 2.54 -9.83
N ILE A 232 -5.51 3.13 -11.01
CA ILE A 232 -6.64 4.03 -11.31
C ILE A 232 -7.99 3.35 -11.04
N VAL A 233 -8.17 2.11 -11.51
CA VAL A 233 -9.41 1.33 -11.29
C VAL A 233 -9.68 1.08 -9.81
N ARG A 234 -8.64 0.77 -9.02
CA ARG A 234 -8.76 0.57 -7.56
C ARG A 234 -9.19 1.85 -6.86
N VAL A 235 -8.58 2.99 -7.20
CA VAL A 235 -8.91 4.30 -6.62
C VAL A 235 -10.36 4.69 -6.96
N LEU A 236 -10.76 4.59 -8.23
CA LEU A 236 -12.14 4.87 -8.66
C LEU A 236 -13.17 3.95 -7.98
N ARG A 237 -12.83 2.67 -7.77
CA ARG A 237 -13.70 1.72 -7.06
C ARG A 237 -13.84 2.07 -5.59
N ALA A 238 -12.75 2.40 -4.91
CA ALA A 238 -12.77 2.80 -3.49
C ALA A 238 -13.62 4.06 -3.29
N ALA A 239 -13.63 4.96 -4.27
CA ALA A 239 -14.47 6.17 -4.28
C ALA A 239 -15.93 5.94 -4.71
N GLY A 240 -16.35 4.72 -5.02
CA GLY A 240 -17.71 4.42 -5.48
C GLY A 240 -18.03 4.81 -6.94
N ARG A 241 -17.05 5.31 -7.70
CA ARG A 241 -17.18 5.71 -9.12
C ARG A 241 -17.07 4.49 -10.04
N HIS A 242 -17.95 3.52 -9.85
CA HIS A 242 -17.88 2.22 -10.51
C HIS A 242 -17.99 2.29 -12.04
N ALA A 243 -18.80 3.21 -12.58
CA ALA A 243 -18.95 3.38 -14.03
C ALA A 243 -17.64 3.81 -14.70
N GLU A 244 -16.92 4.75 -14.08
CA GLU A 244 -15.64 5.24 -14.58
C GLU A 244 -14.54 4.21 -14.40
N ALA A 245 -14.55 3.46 -13.29
CA ALA A 245 -13.64 2.33 -13.08
C ALA A 245 -13.77 1.28 -14.19
N ILE A 246 -15.01 0.93 -14.56
CA ILE A 246 -15.30 -0.02 -15.65
C ILE A 246 -14.84 0.55 -17.00
N ALA A 247 -15.14 1.81 -17.29
CA ALA A 247 -14.72 2.46 -18.53
C ALA A 247 -13.19 2.51 -18.66
N HIS A 248 -12.49 2.84 -17.57
CA HIS A 248 -11.03 2.87 -17.55
C HIS A 248 -10.41 1.48 -17.69
N ALA A 249 -10.98 0.46 -17.04
CA ALA A 249 -10.55 -0.93 -17.20
C ALA A 249 -10.73 -1.43 -18.64
N ALA A 250 -11.87 -1.13 -19.26
CA ALA A 250 -12.14 -1.50 -20.66
C ALA A 250 -11.15 -0.84 -21.62
N LYS A 251 -10.83 0.44 -21.41
CA LYS A 251 -9.83 1.19 -22.20
C LYS A 251 -8.42 0.59 -22.05
N ALA A 252 -8.00 0.28 -20.83
CA ALA A 252 -6.69 -0.29 -20.55
C ALA A 252 -6.52 -1.68 -21.20
N LEU A 253 -7.57 -2.51 -21.16
CA LEU A 253 -7.58 -3.83 -21.79
C LEU A 253 -7.63 -3.75 -23.32
N GLY A 254 -8.42 -2.83 -23.88
CA GLY A 254 -8.48 -2.60 -25.33
C GLY A 254 -7.15 -2.13 -25.91
N ASN A 255 -6.43 -1.27 -25.18
CA ASN A 255 -5.10 -0.78 -25.58
C ASN A 255 -4.01 -1.86 -25.46
N ALA A 256 -4.09 -2.75 -24.46
CA ALA A 256 -3.14 -3.86 -24.31
C ALA A 256 -3.26 -4.91 -25.44
N THR A 257 -4.42 -5.00 -26.09
CA THR A 257 -4.69 -5.95 -27.19
C THR A 257 -4.49 -5.37 -28.59
N GLY A 258 -4.21 -4.06 -28.72
CA GLY A 258 -4.10 -3.36 -30.00
C GLY A 258 -2.89 -3.70 -30.87
N THR A 259 -2.03 -4.66 -30.47
CA THR A 259 -0.83 -5.06 -31.24
C THR A 259 -1.01 -6.36 -32.02
N VAL A 260 -2.18 -7.01 -32.02
CA VAL A 260 -2.39 -8.23 -32.81
C VAL A 260 -3.65 -8.13 -33.70
N GLY A 261 -3.40 -7.97 -34.99
CA GLY A 261 -4.18 -8.43 -36.14
C GLY A 261 -5.71 -8.51 -36.05
N ASN A 262 -6.35 -7.62 -36.80
CA ASN A 262 -7.73 -7.70 -37.28
C ASN A 262 -8.11 -9.08 -37.86
N GLN A 263 -9.12 -9.75 -37.30
CA GLN A 263 -10.21 -10.44 -38.02
C GLN A 263 -11.32 -10.90 -37.06
N GLY A 264 -12.56 -10.69 -37.47
CA GLY A 264 -13.73 -10.68 -36.60
C GLY A 264 -14.27 -12.04 -36.14
N ASP A 265 -14.92 -12.01 -34.98
CA ASP A 265 -16.28 -12.51 -34.77
C ASP A 265 -16.82 -11.86 -33.48
N GLY A 266 -18.13 -11.67 -33.38
CA GLY A 266 -18.82 -10.83 -32.40
C GLY A 266 -18.82 -11.33 -30.94
N ARG A 267 -17.64 -11.46 -30.31
CA ARG A 267 -17.46 -11.45 -28.85
C ARG A 267 -16.40 -10.41 -28.53
N GLY A 268 -16.79 -9.32 -27.89
CA GLY A 268 -15.87 -8.23 -27.59
C GLY A 268 -14.62 -8.73 -26.82
N PRO A 269 -13.43 -8.19 -27.09
CA PRO A 269 -12.16 -8.65 -26.52
C PRO A 269 -12.11 -8.60 -24.98
N VAL A 270 -12.96 -7.77 -24.36
CA VAL A 270 -13.16 -7.71 -22.90
C VAL A 270 -13.75 -9.02 -22.36
N VAL A 271 -14.70 -9.65 -23.06
CA VAL A 271 -15.29 -10.92 -22.65
C VAL A 271 -14.22 -12.02 -22.71
N GLU A 272 -13.39 -12.01 -23.75
CA GLU A 272 -12.31 -12.99 -23.93
C GLU A 272 -11.18 -12.80 -22.90
N ALA A 273 -10.82 -11.56 -22.56
CA ALA A 273 -9.87 -11.25 -21.50
C ALA A 273 -10.39 -11.66 -20.12
N LEU A 274 -11.67 -11.42 -19.83
CA LEU A 274 -12.32 -11.89 -18.59
C LEU A 274 -12.39 -13.42 -18.55
N GLU A 275 -12.63 -14.11 -19.67
CA GLU A 275 -12.56 -15.58 -19.76
C GLU A 275 -11.13 -16.10 -19.54
N ARG A 276 -10.10 -15.40 -20.01
CA ARG A 276 -8.69 -15.74 -19.72
C ARG A 276 -8.34 -15.57 -18.23
N VAL A 277 -8.80 -14.49 -17.59
CA VAL A 277 -8.60 -14.28 -16.15
C VAL A 277 -9.34 -15.36 -15.34
N ARG A 278 -10.56 -15.70 -15.76
CA ARG A 278 -11.36 -16.78 -15.15
C ARG A 278 -10.68 -18.15 -15.27
N THR A 279 -10.00 -18.42 -16.39
CA THR A 279 -9.29 -19.70 -16.61
C THR A 279 -7.92 -19.78 -15.91
N GLN A 280 -7.31 -18.64 -15.56
CA GLN A 280 -6.05 -18.57 -14.79
C GLN A 280 -6.24 -18.58 -13.26
N GLN A 281 -7.43 -18.21 -12.77
CA GLN A 281 -7.78 -18.49 -11.38
C GLN A 281 -7.94 -20.01 -11.21
N PRO A 282 -7.36 -20.62 -10.16
CA PRO A 282 -7.64 -22.01 -9.86
C PRO A 282 -9.16 -22.17 -9.75
N PRO A 283 -9.75 -23.23 -10.33
CA PRO A 283 -11.20 -23.40 -10.32
C PRO A 283 -11.70 -23.29 -8.89
N VAL A 284 -12.69 -22.41 -8.66
CA VAL A 284 -13.35 -22.30 -7.36
C VAL A 284 -13.81 -23.70 -6.98
N ASP A 285 -13.25 -24.27 -5.92
CA ASP A 285 -13.50 -25.66 -5.54
C ASP A 285 -14.91 -25.79 -4.93
N ILE A 286 -15.90 -25.90 -5.81
CA ILE A 286 -17.31 -26.17 -5.48
C ILE A 286 -17.63 -27.67 -5.48
N SER A 287 -16.60 -28.52 -5.48
CA SER A 287 -16.73 -29.98 -5.58
C SER A 287 -17.51 -30.59 -4.42
N ASP A 288 -17.50 -29.93 -3.25
CA ASP A 288 -18.26 -30.35 -2.08
C ASP A 288 -19.77 -30.21 -2.29
N VAL A 289 -20.24 -29.07 -2.81
CA VAL A 289 -21.64 -28.82 -3.18
C VAL A 289 -22.07 -29.75 -4.31
N GLU A 290 -21.25 -29.86 -5.36
CA GLU A 290 -21.52 -30.71 -6.52
C GLU A 290 -21.70 -32.18 -6.12
N ARG A 291 -20.79 -32.71 -5.30
CA ARG A 291 -20.87 -34.08 -4.77
C ARG A 291 -22.14 -34.30 -3.94
N LEU A 292 -22.51 -33.34 -3.09
CA LEU A 292 -23.72 -33.45 -2.26
C LEU A 292 -25.01 -33.41 -3.09
N LEU A 293 -25.07 -32.55 -4.13
CA LEU A 293 -26.21 -32.50 -5.06
C LEU A 293 -26.29 -33.73 -5.97
N ARG A 294 -25.15 -34.37 -6.28
CA ARG A 294 -25.14 -35.65 -7.01
C ARG A 294 -25.67 -36.80 -6.15
N GLN A 295 -25.44 -36.75 -4.83
CA GLN A 295 -25.93 -37.71 -3.85
C GLN A 295 -27.36 -37.42 -3.35
N ASP A 296 -28.06 -36.43 -3.94
CA ASP A 296 -29.38 -35.95 -3.51
C ASP A 296 -29.47 -35.52 -2.03
N ARG A 297 -28.34 -35.16 -1.42
CA ARG A 297 -28.23 -34.65 -0.04
C ARG A 297 -28.49 -33.14 0.00
N CYS A 298 -29.68 -32.74 -0.43
CA CYS A 298 -29.96 -31.34 -0.73
C CYS A 298 -29.78 -30.40 0.49
N ASP A 299 -30.12 -30.83 1.70
CA ASP A 299 -30.00 -30.01 2.91
C ASP A 299 -28.55 -29.70 3.28
N GLU A 300 -27.67 -30.68 3.08
CA GLU A 300 -26.25 -30.52 3.31
C GLU A 300 -25.60 -29.71 2.21
N ALA A 301 -26.00 -29.93 0.95
CA ALA A 301 -25.59 -29.08 -0.17
C ALA A 301 -25.97 -27.61 0.07
N TRP A 302 -27.15 -27.36 0.65
CA TRP A 302 -27.60 -26.01 1.01
C TRP A 302 -26.72 -25.38 2.08
N LYS A 303 -26.36 -26.13 3.13
CA LYS A 303 -25.42 -25.65 4.16
C LYS A 303 -24.03 -25.36 3.56
N ALA A 304 -23.55 -26.19 2.65
CA ALA A 304 -22.26 -25.99 1.98
C ALA A 304 -22.23 -24.73 1.11
N THR A 305 -23.37 -24.24 0.59
CA THR A 305 -23.43 -22.96 -0.14
C THR A 305 -23.02 -21.74 0.70
N ALA A 306 -22.97 -21.84 2.02
CA ALA A 306 -22.47 -20.75 2.87
C ALA A 306 -20.96 -20.50 2.70
N ARG A 307 -20.22 -21.47 2.15
CA ARG A 307 -18.77 -21.40 1.95
C ARG A 307 -18.36 -20.81 0.60
N HIS A 308 -19.34 -20.59 -0.29
CA HIS A 308 -19.11 -20.25 -1.68
C HIS A 308 -19.92 -19.01 -2.08
N GLU A 309 -19.44 -18.29 -3.08
CA GLU A 309 -20.20 -17.18 -3.66
C GLU A 309 -21.49 -17.69 -4.31
N PRO A 310 -22.64 -17.01 -4.12
CA PRO A 310 -23.92 -17.46 -4.67
C PRO A 310 -23.91 -17.64 -6.20
N SER A 311 -23.13 -16.82 -6.92
CA SER A 311 -22.99 -16.91 -8.39
C SER A 311 -22.41 -18.23 -8.86
N ASP A 312 -21.48 -18.81 -8.09
CA ASP A 312 -20.72 -19.99 -8.50
C ASP A 312 -21.52 -21.28 -8.29
N VAL A 313 -22.40 -21.30 -7.28
CA VAL A 313 -23.25 -22.46 -6.96
C VAL A 313 -24.59 -22.46 -7.73
N ILE A 314 -25.02 -21.33 -8.26
CA ILE A 314 -26.27 -21.19 -9.05
C ILE A 314 -26.34 -22.20 -10.22
N PRO A 315 -25.29 -22.36 -11.06
CA PRO A 315 -25.30 -23.33 -12.16
C PRO A 315 -25.55 -24.77 -11.68
N LEU A 316 -24.92 -25.17 -10.57
CA LEU A 316 -25.08 -26.52 -10.00
C LEU A 316 -26.53 -26.79 -9.57
N TYR A 317 -27.19 -25.79 -8.97
CA TYR A 317 -28.59 -25.92 -8.57
C TYR A 317 -29.54 -25.93 -9.78
N ARG A 318 -29.24 -25.17 -10.85
CA ARG A 318 -30.01 -25.23 -12.11
C ARG A 318 -29.95 -26.62 -12.73
N GLU A 319 -28.73 -27.16 -12.88
CA GLU A 319 -28.52 -28.50 -13.43
C GLU A 319 -29.22 -29.57 -12.59
N HIS A 320 -29.13 -29.46 -11.26
CA HIS A 320 -29.81 -30.40 -10.36
C HIS A 320 -31.34 -30.33 -10.48
N VAL A 321 -31.93 -29.13 -10.55
CA VAL A 321 -33.37 -28.95 -10.76
C VAL A 321 -33.81 -29.56 -12.10
N GLU A 322 -33.07 -29.32 -13.17
CA GLU A 322 -33.39 -29.85 -14.50
C GLU A 322 -33.30 -31.39 -14.50
N ARG A 323 -32.26 -31.96 -13.90
CA ARG A 323 -32.11 -33.42 -13.71
C ARG A 323 -33.28 -34.03 -12.93
N LEU A 324 -33.71 -33.38 -11.84
CA LEU A 324 -34.87 -33.82 -11.06
C LEU A 324 -36.17 -33.76 -11.88
N ILE A 325 -36.34 -32.74 -12.73
CA ILE A 325 -37.54 -32.59 -13.56
C ILE A 325 -37.54 -33.58 -14.73
N ASP A 326 -36.39 -33.89 -15.30
CA ASP A 326 -36.25 -34.84 -16.41
C ASP A 326 -36.42 -36.29 -15.96
N SER A 327 -36.11 -36.57 -14.69
CA SER A 327 -36.57 -37.79 -14.07
C SER A 327 -38.12 -37.83 -14.11
N ARG A 328 -38.72 -38.80 -14.80
CA ARG A 328 -40.18 -38.94 -14.94
C ARG A 328 -40.86 -39.44 -13.65
N ASN A 329 -40.29 -39.11 -12.49
CA ASN A 329 -40.74 -39.57 -11.18
C ASN A 329 -41.53 -38.48 -10.48
N THR A 330 -42.78 -38.77 -10.12
CA THR A 330 -43.66 -37.80 -9.46
C THR A 330 -43.11 -37.32 -8.11
N ARG A 331 -42.39 -38.16 -7.36
CA ARG A 331 -41.79 -37.79 -6.07
C ARG A 331 -40.63 -36.79 -6.21
N LEU A 332 -39.96 -36.77 -7.36
CA LEU A 332 -38.82 -35.88 -7.61
C LEU A 332 -39.26 -34.45 -8.01
N TYR A 333 -40.54 -34.25 -8.36
CA TYR A 333 -41.10 -32.92 -8.61
C TYR A 333 -41.27 -32.08 -7.34
N GLU A 334 -41.59 -32.73 -6.21
CA GLU A 334 -41.63 -32.06 -4.90
C GLU A 334 -40.21 -31.59 -4.51
N CYS A 335 -39.21 -32.45 -4.69
CA CYS A 335 -37.80 -32.10 -4.46
C CYS A 335 -37.36 -30.95 -5.38
N ALA A 336 -37.70 -31.00 -6.67
CA ALA A 336 -37.40 -29.93 -7.63
C ALA A 336 -38.01 -28.58 -7.22
N ALA A 337 -39.26 -28.57 -6.76
CA ALA A 337 -39.90 -27.36 -6.25
C ALA A 337 -39.20 -26.81 -4.99
N GLY A 338 -38.72 -27.69 -4.11
CA GLY A 338 -37.88 -27.33 -2.96
C GLY A 338 -36.54 -26.69 -3.38
N GLN A 339 -35.87 -27.26 -4.38
CA GLN A 339 -34.61 -26.73 -4.91
C GLN A 339 -34.80 -25.41 -5.67
N LEU A 340 -35.91 -25.23 -6.39
CA LEU A 340 -36.25 -23.95 -7.02
C LEU A 340 -36.41 -22.82 -6.01
N ARG A 341 -36.94 -23.10 -4.82
CA ARG A 341 -37.03 -22.12 -3.73
C ARG A 341 -35.65 -21.70 -3.22
N ARG A 342 -34.72 -22.66 -3.11
CA ARG A 342 -33.30 -22.42 -2.75
C ARG A 342 -32.57 -21.63 -3.82
N LEU A 343 -32.77 -22.00 -5.09
CA LEU A 343 -32.24 -21.29 -6.24
C LEU A 343 -32.71 -19.83 -6.26
N ARG A 344 -34.00 -19.57 -5.99
CA ARG A 344 -34.52 -18.20 -5.85
C ARG A 344 -33.78 -17.39 -4.77
N MET A 345 -33.45 -18.02 -3.64
CA MET A 345 -32.69 -17.35 -2.57
C MET A 345 -31.25 -17.06 -2.99
N LEU A 346 -30.59 -17.96 -3.74
CA LEU A 346 -29.25 -17.72 -4.29
C LEU A 346 -29.25 -16.54 -5.26
N TYR A 347 -30.22 -16.49 -6.18
CA TYR A 347 -30.40 -15.36 -7.10
C TYR A 347 -30.63 -14.03 -6.38
N ARG A 348 -31.38 -14.04 -5.27
CA ARG A 348 -31.60 -12.84 -4.46
C ARG A 348 -30.31 -12.38 -3.78
N ARG A 349 -29.53 -13.31 -3.23
CA ARG A 349 -28.24 -13.04 -2.59
C ARG A 349 -27.19 -12.53 -3.60
N ALA A 350 -27.26 -12.98 -4.85
CA ALA A 350 -26.43 -12.52 -5.95
C ALA A 350 -26.88 -11.18 -6.57
N GLY A 351 -27.98 -10.58 -6.11
CA GLY A 351 -28.55 -9.37 -6.72
C GLY A 351 -29.25 -9.58 -8.08
N ALA A 352 -29.21 -10.78 -8.65
CA ALA A 352 -29.72 -11.12 -9.99
C ALA A 352 -31.17 -11.64 -9.98
N SER A 353 -32.08 -10.98 -9.26
CA SER A 353 -33.48 -11.46 -9.12
C SER A 353 -34.26 -11.51 -10.45
N GLN A 354 -33.89 -10.67 -11.43
CA GLN A 354 -34.51 -10.65 -12.75
C GLN A 354 -34.17 -11.92 -13.57
N GLU A 355 -32.93 -12.43 -13.45
CA GLU A 355 -32.49 -13.65 -14.14
C GLU A 355 -33.21 -14.90 -13.65
N PHE A 356 -33.56 -14.96 -12.36
CA PHE A 356 -34.40 -16.04 -11.83
C PHE A 356 -35.79 -16.06 -12.50
N THR A 357 -36.37 -14.89 -12.74
CA THR A 357 -37.69 -14.77 -13.38
C THR A 357 -37.63 -15.24 -14.83
N ALA A 358 -36.58 -14.85 -15.56
CA ALA A 358 -36.33 -15.32 -16.92
C ALA A 358 -36.16 -16.86 -16.96
N TYR A 359 -35.30 -17.41 -16.09
CA TYR A 359 -35.07 -18.85 -15.98
C TYR A 359 -36.36 -19.62 -15.65
N LEU A 360 -37.13 -19.15 -14.67
CA LEU A 360 -38.38 -19.80 -14.28
C LEU A 360 -39.40 -19.78 -15.43
N THR A 361 -39.49 -18.68 -16.18
CA THR A 361 -40.37 -18.57 -17.35
C THR A 361 -40.00 -19.57 -18.43
N GLU A 362 -38.70 -19.69 -18.73
CA GLU A 362 -38.18 -20.65 -19.70
C GLU A 362 -38.41 -22.11 -19.26
N LEU A 363 -38.14 -22.42 -17.99
CA LEU A 363 -38.34 -23.74 -17.40
C LEU A 363 -39.81 -24.18 -17.45
N LEU A 364 -40.73 -23.27 -17.10
CA LEU A 364 -42.17 -23.51 -17.19
C LEU A 364 -42.63 -23.67 -18.64
N GLY A 365 -42.08 -22.88 -19.56
CA GLY A 365 -42.36 -23.00 -21.00
C GLY A 365 -41.93 -24.35 -21.58
N ARG A 366 -40.79 -24.90 -21.14
CA ARG A 366 -40.30 -26.23 -21.54
C ARG A 366 -41.14 -27.36 -20.96
N HIS A 367 -41.62 -27.23 -19.73
CA HIS A 367 -42.33 -28.29 -19.00
C HIS A 367 -43.84 -28.05 -18.83
N ARG A 368 -44.44 -27.17 -19.65
CA ARG A 368 -45.87 -26.82 -19.63
C ARG A 368 -46.87 -27.99 -19.63
N ARG A 369 -46.49 -29.16 -20.18
CA ARG A 369 -47.33 -30.37 -20.20
C ARG A 369 -47.27 -31.21 -18.91
N LYS A 370 -46.33 -30.93 -18.00
CA LYS A 370 -46.15 -31.66 -16.72
C LYS A 370 -47.00 -31.01 -15.62
N THR A 371 -48.32 -31.21 -15.65
CA THR A 371 -49.28 -30.60 -14.71
C THR A 371 -48.94 -30.81 -13.24
N ARG A 372 -48.52 -32.02 -12.86
CA ARG A 372 -48.09 -32.32 -11.47
C ARG A 372 -46.90 -31.48 -11.01
N LEU A 373 -45.94 -31.18 -11.90
CA LEU A 373 -44.80 -30.31 -11.58
C LEU A 373 -45.27 -28.88 -11.31
N LEU A 374 -46.20 -28.37 -12.13
CA LEU A 374 -46.77 -27.03 -11.96
C LEU A 374 -47.50 -26.90 -10.61
N ASP A 375 -48.21 -27.95 -10.18
CA ASP A 375 -48.90 -27.97 -8.90
C ASP A 375 -47.91 -27.96 -7.71
N GLU A 376 -46.80 -28.71 -7.78
CA GLU A 376 -45.76 -28.67 -6.75
C GLU A 376 -45.04 -27.30 -6.68
N ILE A 377 -44.79 -26.65 -7.83
CA ILE A 377 -44.21 -25.30 -7.85
C ILE A 377 -45.15 -24.27 -7.21
N ARG A 378 -46.47 -24.38 -7.48
CA ARG A 378 -47.49 -23.54 -6.82
C ARG A 378 -47.53 -23.77 -5.31
N LYS A 379 -47.53 -25.04 -4.87
CA LYS A 379 -47.48 -25.41 -3.45
C LYS A 379 -46.23 -24.86 -2.75
N ALA A 380 -45.09 -24.83 -3.44
CA ALA A 380 -43.84 -24.26 -2.93
C ALA A 380 -43.85 -22.72 -2.79
N ARG A 381 -44.97 -22.05 -3.08
CA ARG A 381 -45.15 -20.58 -3.01
C ARG A 381 -44.14 -19.79 -3.86
N ILE A 382 -43.76 -20.37 -4.99
CA ILE A 382 -42.97 -19.66 -6.00
C ILE A 382 -43.97 -18.89 -6.86
N ALA A 383 -43.85 -17.56 -6.89
CA ALA A 383 -44.72 -16.72 -7.72
C ALA A 383 -44.49 -17.11 -9.18
N LEU A 384 -45.52 -17.67 -9.82
CA LEU A 384 -45.49 -17.94 -11.24
C LEU A 384 -45.48 -16.58 -11.95
N PRO A 385 -44.54 -16.33 -12.88
CA PRO A 385 -44.64 -15.17 -13.74
C PRO A 385 -46.01 -15.23 -14.42
N ARG A 386 -46.71 -14.09 -14.50
CA ARG A 386 -47.95 -14.02 -15.26
C ARG A 386 -47.59 -14.47 -16.67
N THR A 387 -48.13 -15.60 -17.10
CA THR A 387 -47.96 -16.06 -18.46
C THR A 387 -48.45 -14.94 -19.35
N VAL A 388 -47.58 -14.48 -20.24
CA VAL A 388 -48.03 -13.76 -21.44
C VAL A 388 -48.77 -14.83 -22.23
N ASP A 389 -50.07 -14.95 -21.97
CA ASP A 389 -50.97 -15.65 -22.87
C ASP A 389 -51.04 -14.79 -24.14
N GLY A 390 -50.58 -15.36 -25.25
CA GLY A 390 -50.47 -14.76 -26.56
C GLY A 390 -49.51 -15.55 -27.44
#